data_AF-A0A3S5WR97-F1
#
_entry.id   AF-A0A3S5WR97-F1
#
_cell.length_a   1.000
_cell.length_b   1.000
_cell.length_c   1.000
_cell.angle_alpha   90.00
_cell.angle_beta   90.00
_cell.angle_gamma   90.00
#
_symmetry.space_group_name_H-M   'P 1'
#
loop_
_entity.id
_entity.type
_entity.pdbx_description
1 polymer ?
#
loop_
_entity_poly.entity_id
_entity_poly.type
_entity_poly.pdbx_seq_one_letter_code
_entity_poly.pdbx_strand_id
1 'polypeptide(L)'
;MSKPFGSGSVTVQPSRGLWQASYLGQKVTYSEARFGPMAETLAHRALLKLQAGNFDPVSDDLQFKQSWRMVDAARQLGLSLGQLRQWMLTGMLNGHVIKPPMRDVKGVDRITGCELMMAQERLAECKSGLSLCNG
;
A
#
# COMPACT_ATOMS: atom_id res chain seq x y z
N MET A 1 -7.68 -3.43 -32.60
CA MET A 1 -8.87 -3.64 -31.75
C MET A 1 -8.71 -2.81 -30.49
N SER A 2 -9.33 -1.63 -30.46
CA SER A 2 -9.28 -0.70 -29.32
C SER A 2 -10.22 -1.23 -28.24
N LYS A 3 -9.69 -1.61 -27.07
CA LYS A 3 -10.51 -1.98 -25.92
C LYS A 3 -11.41 -0.78 -25.58
N PRO A 4 -12.72 -0.97 -25.32
CA PRO A 4 -13.55 0.13 -24.84
C PRO A 4 -12.96 0.63 -23.53
N PHE A 5 -12.78 1.95 -23.42
CA PHE A 5 -12.47 2.62 -22.16
C PHE A 5 -13.67 2.41 -21.22
N GLY A 6 -13.73 1.27 -20.55
CA GLY A 6 -14.66 1.05 -19.45
C GLY A 6 -14.33 2.07 -18.37
N SER A 7 -15.33 2.83 -17.91
CA SER A 7 -15.12 3.77 -16.82
C SER A 7 -14.87 2.97 -15.53
N GLY A 8 -13.60 2.80 -15.18
CA GLY A 8 -13.21 2.24 -13.90
C GLY A 8 -13.45 3.25 -12.79
N SER A 9 -13.94 2.80 -11.64
CA SER A 9 -14.20 3.68 -10.51
C SER A 9 -13.84 2.99 -9.20
N VAL A 10 -13.33 3.76 -8.25
CA VAL A 10 -13.30 3.35 -6.85
C VAL A 10 -14.48 4.00 -6.13
N THR A 11 -15.27 3.17 -5.46
CA THR A 11 -16.41 3.62 -4.66
C THR A 11 -16.14 3.34 -3.19
N VAL A 12 -16.53 4.30 -2.36
CA VAL A 12 -16.46 4.17 -0.90
C VAL A 12 -17.86 3.92 -0.36
N GLN A 13 -17.97 3.03 0.62
CA GLN A 13 -19.15 2.88 1.47
C GLN A 13 -18.76 3.32 2.89
N PRO A 14 -18.89 4.62 3.21
CA PRO A 14 -18.37 5.18 4.46
C PRO A 14 -18.99 4.55 5.70
N SER A 15 -20.27 4.17 5.64
CA SER A 15 -20.99 3.52 6.73
C SER A 15 -20.46 2.13 7.10
N ARG A 16 -19.64 1.52 6.23
CA ARG A 16 -19.07 0.19 6.43
C ARG A 16 -17.54 0.20 6.42
N GLY A 17 -16.90 1.35 6.18
CA GLY A 17 -15.46 1.44 5.97
C GLY A 17 -14.98 0.51 4.84
N LEU A 18 -15.77 0.37 3.77
CA LEU A 18 -15.44 -0.49 2.64
C LEU A 18 -15.05 0.35 1.42
N TRP A 19 -13.90 0.01 0.84
CA TRP A 19 -13.37 0.61 -0.36
C TRP A 19 -13.41 -0.42 -1.49
N GLN A 20 -14.11 -0.10 -2.57
CA GLN A 20 -14.34 -1.03 -3.68
C GLN A 20 -13.78 -0.50 -4.98
N ALA A 21 -12.89 -1.26 -5.60
CA ALA A 21 -12.45 -1.05 -6.98
C ALA A 21 -13.39 -1.79 -7.94
N SER A 22 -13.86 -1.11 -8.98
CA SER A 22 -14.71 -1.71 -10.01
C SER A 22 -14.22 -1.36 -11.42
N TYR A 23 -14.10 -2.37 -12.28
CA TYR A 23 -13.75 -2.20 -13.70
C TYR A 23 -14.29 -3.36 -14.54
N LEU A 24 -15.00 -3.06 -15.63
CA LEU A 24 -15.56 -4.04 -16.57
C LEU A 24 -16.28 -5.23 -15.90
N GLY A 25 -17.12 -4.96 -14.89
CA GLY A 25 -17.89 -5.97 -14.16
C GLY A 25 -17.12 -6.71 -13.06
N GLN A 26 -15.80 -6.56 -12.98
CA GLN A 26 -14.99 -7.06 -11.86
C GLN A 26 -15.06 -6.10 -10.68
N LYS A 27 -15.14 -6.65 -9.46
CA LYS A 27 -15.21 -5.89 -8.21
C LYS A 27 -14.26 -6.47 -7.18
N VAL A 28 -13.51 -5.60 -6.51
CA VAL A 28 -12.56 -5.95 -5.45
C VAL A 28 -12.82 -5.04 -4.27
N THR A 29 -12.94 -5.60 -3.07
CA THR A 29 -13.31 -4.83 -1.87
C THR A 29 -12.24 -4.97 -0.80
N TYR A 30 -11.83 -3.85 -0.20
CA TYR A 30 -10.95 -3.74 0.94
C TYR A 30 -11.70 -3.11 2.10
N SER A 31 -11.45 -3.58 3.33
CA SER A 31 -12.09 -3.04 4.53
C SER A 31 -11.09 -2.32 5.42
N GLU A 32 -11.51 -1.19 5.99
CA GLU A 32 -10.75 -0.47 7.01
C GLU A 32 -10.63 -1.30 8.30
N ALA A 33 -11.57 -2.22 8.57
CA ALA A 33 -11.43 -3.17 9.68
C ALA A 33 -10.18 -4.06 9.56
N ARG A 34 -9.76 -4.41 8.33
CA ARG A 34 -8.58 -5.25 8.08
C ARG A 34 -7.33 -4.43 7.78
N PHE A 35 -7.48 -3.34 7.03
CA PHE A 35 -6.36 -2.58 6.48
C PHE A 35 -6.28 -1.15 7.01
N GLY A 36 -7.17 -0.74 7.91
CA GLY A 36 -7.26 0.63 8.39
C GLY A 36 -7.41 1.63 7.23
N PRO A 37 -6.84 2.84 7.37
CA PRO A 37 -6.83 3.86 6.32
C PRO A 37 -6.19 3.41 4.99
N MET A 38 -5.45 2.30 4.98
CA MET A 38 -4.78 1.79 3.78
C MET A 38 -5.76 1.14 2.79
N ALA A 39 -7.00 0.87 3.21
CA ALA A 39 -8.03 0.27 2.37
C ALA A 39 -8.31 1.08 1.09
N GLU A 40 -8.25 2.40 1.17
CA GLU A 40 -8.40 3.30 0.01
C GLU A 40 -7.29 3.09 -1.01
N THR A 41 -6.03 3.18 -0.57
CA THR A 41 -4.85 3.00 -1.43
C THR A 41 -4.85 1.62 -2.09
N LEU A 42 -5.25 0.58 -1.35
CA LEU A 42 -5.40 -0.78 -1.87
C LEU A 42 -6.47 -0.84 -2.97
N ALA A 43 -7.61 -0.17 -2.79
CA ALA A 43 -8.65 -0.10 -3.81
C ALA A 43 -8.16 0.65 -5.07
N HIS A 44 -7.46 1.78 -4.92
CA HIS A 44 -6.89 2.50 -6.06
C HIS A 44 -5.87 1.63 -6.83
N ARG A 45 -4.97 0.92 -6.13
CA ARG A 45 -4.02 0.01 -6.78
C ARG A 45 -4.71 -1.16 -7.47
N ALA A 46 -5.73 -1.75 -6.85
CA ALA A 46 -6.52 -2.81 -7.47
C ALA A 46 -7.20 -2.31 -8.74
N LEU A 47 -7.73 -1.07 -8.76
CA LEU A 47 -8.29 -0.47 -9.96
C LEU A 47 -7.27 -0.37 -11.09
N LEU A 48 -6.05 0.11 -10.80
CA LEU A 48 -4.98 0.18 -11.81
C LEU A 48 -4.62 -1.20 -12.36
N LYS A 49 -4.54 -2.23 -11.51
CA LYS A 49 -4.29 -3.60 -11.92
C LYS A 49 -5.43 -4.19 -12.76
N LEU A 50 -6.68 -3.90 -12.39
CA LEU A 50 -7.86 -4.31 -13.14
C LEU A 50 -7.86 -3.66 -14.54
N GLN A 51 -7.53 -2.38 -14.62
CA GLN A 51 -7.41 -1.63 -15.89
C GLN A 51 -6.29 -2.19 -16.77
N ALA A 52 -5.15 -2.54 -16.17
CA ALA A 52 -4.03 -3.19 -16.85
C ALA A 52 -4.32 -4.65 -17.25
N GLY A 53 -5.36 -5.27 -16.68
CA GLY A 53 -5.71 -6.67 -16.91
C GLY A 53 -4.77 -7.67 -16.23
N ASN A 54 -4.09 -7.27 -15.15
CA ASN A 54 -3.13 -8.10 -14.42
C ASN A 54 -3.48 -8.27 -12.93
N PHE A 55 -4.72 -7.99 -12.56
CA PHE A 55 -5.20 -8.21 -11.21
C PHE A 55 -5.33 -9.70 -10.89
N ASP A 56 -4.63 -10.16 -9.86
CA ASP A 56 -4.76 -11.51 -9.30
C ASP A 56 -5.02 -11.42 -7.78
N PRO A 57 -6.23 -11.77 -7.32
CA PRO A 57 -6.60 -11.64 -5.91
C PRO A 57 -5.82 -12.60 -5.00
N VAL A 58 -5.41 -13.78 -5.49
CA VAL A 58 -4.67 -14.77 -4.69
C VAL A 58 -3.24 -14.29 -4.51
N SER A 59 -2.60 -13.87 -5.60
CA SER A 59 -1.24 -13.33 -5.54
C SER A 59 -1.15 -12.08 -4.67
N ASP A 60 -2.12 -11.17 -4.78
CA ASP A 60 -2.16 -9.95 -3.95
C ASP A 60 -2.35 -10.28 -2.46
N ASP A 61 -3.27 -11.18 -2.10
CA ASP A 61 -3.48 -11.57 -0.70
C ASP A 61 -2.26 -12.29 -0.11
N LEU A 62 -1.60 -13.14 -0.89
CA LEU A 62 -0.33 -13.78 -0.50
C LEU A 62 0.77 -12.75 -0.28
N GLN A 63 0.90 -11.77 -1.18
CA GLN A 63 1.88 -10.70 -1.06
C GLN A 63 1.62 -9.87 0.21
N PHE A 64 0.36 -9.54 0.52
CA PHE A 64 0.03 -8.78 1.73
C PHE A 64 0.32 -9.53 3.03
N LYS A 65 0.08 -10.85 3.05
CA LYS A 65 0.31 -11.71 4.21
C LYS A 65 1.79 -12.09 4.39
N GLN A 66 2.59 -12.01 3.34
CA GLN A 66 4.00 -12.38 3.41
C GLN A 66 4.72 -11.52 4.45
N SER A 67 5.49 -12.17 5.33
CA SER A 67 6.26 -11.50 6.38
C SER A 67 7.73 -11.39 5.96
N TRP A 68 8.18 -10.16 5.74
CA TRP A 68 9.52 -9.84 5.26
C TRP A 68 10.47 -9.60 6.42
N ARG A 69 11.69 -10.14 6.32
CA ARG A 69 12.77 -9.79 7.26
C ARG A 69 13.12 -8.32 7.09
N MET A 70 13.46 -7.64 8.18
CA MET A 70 13.79 -6.20 8.17
C MET A 70 14.88 -5.85 7.15
N VAL A 71 15.89 -6.72 6.99
CA VAL A 71 16.97 -6.52 6.01
C VAL A 71 16.48 -6.55 4.56
N ASP A 72 15.58 -7.47 4.23
CA ASP A 72 15.03 -7.59 2.88
C ASP A 72 14.03 -6.48 2.61
N ALA A 73 13.23 -6.10 3.61
CA ALA A 73 12.34 -4.94 3.56
C ALA A 73 13.12 -3.63 3.33
N ALA A 74 14.25 -3.43 4.03
CA ALA A 74 15.12 -2.26 3.82
C ALA A 74 15.65 -2.20 2.39
N ARG A 75 16.10 -3.35 1.85
CA ARG A 75 16.55 -3.45 0.46
C ARG A 75 15.44 -3.10 -0.53
N GLN A 76 14.23 -3.59 -0.32
CA GLN A 76 13.05 -3.29 -1.15
C GLN A 76 12.63 -1.81 -1.10
N LEU A 77 12.96 -1.10 -0.01
CA LEU A 77 12.70 0.33 0.13
C LEU A 77 13.84 1.20 -0.41
N GLY A 78 14.96 0.59 -0.84
CA GLY A 78 16.17 1.31 -1.24
C GLY A 78 16.87 2.00 -0.06
N LEU A 79 16.77 1.43 1.14
CA LEU A 79 17.33 1.97 2.38
C LEU A 79 18.37 1.00 2.96
N SER A 80 19.32 1.54 3.73
CA SER A 80 20.08 0.71 4.66
C SER A 80 19.20 0.23 5.81
N LEU A 81 19.57 -0.91 6.43
CA LEU A 81 18.86 -1.41 7.61
C LEU A 81 18.85 -0.39 8.77
N GLY A 82 19.94 0.35 8.94
CA GLY A 82 20.03 1.42 9.94
C GLY A 82 19.03 2.54 9.68
N GLN A 83 18.93 3.01 8.43
CA GLN A 83 17.94 4.02 8.04
C GLN A 83 16.50 3.55 8.26
N LEU A 84 16.18 2.30 7.90
CA LEU A 84 14.84 1.76 8.14
C LEU A 84 14.53 1.71 9.64
N ARG A 85 15.47 1.24 10.47
CA ARG A 85 15.27 1.19 11.93
C ARG A 85 15.12 2.59 12.54
N GLN A 86 15.95 3.55 12.13
CA GLN A 86 15.82 4.93 12.57
C GLN A 86 14.49 5.53 12.14
N TRP A 87 14.04 5.28 10.91
CA TRP A 87 12.76 5.74 10.41
C TRP A 87 11.60 5.17 11.23
N MET A 88 11.62 3.87 11.54
CA MET A 88 10.63 3.23 12.40
C MET A 88 10.61 3.76 13.83
N LEU A 89 11.75 4.25 14.35
CA LEU A 89 11.85 4.82 15.70
C LEU A 89 11.42 6.29 15.75
N THR A 90 11.77 7.07 14.73
CA THR A 90 11.63 8.53 14.75
C THR A 90 10.41 9.03 13.98
N GLY A 91 9.84 8.21 13.10
CA GLY A 91 8.84 8.65 12.12
C GLY A 91 9.40 9.62 11.08
N MET A 92 10.73 9.75 11.00
CA MET A 92 11.40 10.65 10.07
C MET A 92 12.36 9.89 9.16
N LEU A 93 12.41 10.29 7.89
CA LEU A 93 13.39 9.81 6.94
C LEU A 93 13.96 10.99 6.17
N ASN A 94 15.29 11.14 6.17
CA ASN A 94 16.00 12.24 5.53
C ASN A 94 15.47 13.64 5.91
N GLY A 95 15.06 13.83 7.18
CA GLY A 95 14.55 15.12 7.67
C GLY A 95 13.07 15.39 7.40
N HIS A 96 12.37 14.48 6.72
CA HIS A 96 10.94 14.59 6.47
C HIS A 96 10.15 13.66 7.40
N VAL A 97 9.04 14.17 7.95
CA VAL A 97 8.08 13.35 8.72
C VAL A 97 7.30 12.50 7.72
N ILE A 98 7.57 11.20 7.73
CA ILE A 98 6.91 10.22 6.87
C ILE A 98 6.50 9.05 7.75
N LYS A 99 5.23 8.63 7.69
CA LYS A 99 4.77 7.49 8.49
C LYS A 99 5.60 6.23 8.18
N PRO A 100 6.28 5.61 9.16
CA PRO A 100 7.08 4.42 8.91
C PRO A 100 6.17 3.18 8.72
N PRO A 101 6.69 2.10 8.13
CA PRO A 101 6.01 0.80 8.17
C PRO A 101 5.87 0.29 9.60
N MET A 102 4.80 -0.43 9.88
CA MET A 102 4.59 -1.10 11.17
C MET A 102 5.26 -2.49 11.20
N ARG A 103 5.72 -2.90 12.39
CA ARG A 103 6.23 -4.27 12.60
C ARG A 103 5.11 -5.28 12.47
N ASP A 104 5.44 -6.44 11.93
CA ASP A 104 4.58 -7.60 11.98
C ASP A 104 4.51 -8.12 13.42
N VAL A 105 3.31 -8.07 14.01
CA VAL A 105 3.07 -8.53 15.39
C VAL A 105 3.36 -10.03 15.60
N LYS A 106 3.40 -10.82 14.51
CA LYS A 106 3.67 -12.26 14.57
C LYS A 106 5.15 -12.61 14.41
N GLY A 107 6.01 -11.65 14.06
CA GLY A 107 7.38 -11.92 13.67
C GLY A 107 8.38 -11.00 14.36
N VAL A 108 9.41 -11.58 14.98
CA VAL A 108 10.55 -10.80 15.50
C VAL A 108 11.31 -10.16 14.33
N ASP A 109 11.43 -8.84 14.35
CA ASP A 109 12.16 -8.03 13.34
C ASP A 109 11.65 -8.22 11.90
N ARG A 110 10.32 -8.18 11.72
CA ARG A 110 9.66 -8.33 10.42
C ARG A 110 8.63 -7.24 10.13
N ILE A 111 8.30 -7.08 8.85
CA ILE A 111 7.27 -6.18 8.32
C ILE A 111 6.37 -6.99 7.38
N THR A 112 5.06 -6.81 7.45
CA THR A 112 4.13 -7.48 6.52
C THR A 112 4.27 -6.89 5.12
N GLY A 113 3.98 -7.67 4.08
CA GLY A 113 4.08 -7.19 2.70
C GLY A 113 3.10 -6.03 2.43
N CYS A 114 1.96 -5.99 3.13
CA CYS A 114 1.06 -4.85 3.11
C CYS A 114 1.77 -3.57 3.62
N GLU A 115 2.37 -3.61 4.81
CA GLU A 115 3.09 -2.47 5.37
C GLU A 115 4.29 -2.06 4.53
N LEU A 116 5.02 -3.03 3.98
CA LEU A 116 6.15 -2.77 3.09
C LEU A 116 5.71 -2.02 1.83
N MET A 117 4.65 -2.49 1.16
CA MET A 117 4.09 -1.82 -0.02
C MET A 117 3.61 -0.41 0.33
N MET A 118 2.93 -0.24 1.47
CA MET A 118 2.44 1.08 1.87
C MET A 118 3.58 2.04 2.23
N ALA A 119 4.68 1.54 2.77
CA ALA A 119 5.90 2.35 2.94
C ALA A 119 6.50 2.75 1.58
N GLN A 120 6.50 1.87 0.58
CA GLN A 120 6.94 2.22 -0.78
C GLN A 120 6.08 3.34 -1.39
N GLU A 121 4.76 3.29 -1.23
CA GLU A 121 3.85 4.36 -1.70
C GLU A 121 4.18 5.71 -1.06
N ARG A 122 4.32 5.75 0.28
CA ARG A 122 4.67 6.99 0.99
C ARG A 122 6.03 7.56 0.56
N LEU A 123 6.99 6.69 0.27
CA LEU A 123 8.29 7.11 -0.25
C LEU A 123 8.20 7.62 -1.69
N ALA A 124 7.32 7.04 -2.52
CA ALA A 124 7.08 7.50 -3.88
C ALA A 124 6.38 8.86 -3.91
N GLU A 125 5.37 9.05 -3.06
CA GLU A 125 4.69 10.34 -2.85
C GLU A 125 5.68 11.43 -2.39
N CYS A 126 6.55 11.11 -1.43
CA CYS A 126 7.58 12.04 -0.96
C CYS A 126 8.60 12.40 -2.07
N LYS A 127 9.04 11.43 -2.87
CA LYS A 127 10.00 11.64 -3.97
C LYS A 127 9.39 12.42 -5.15
N SER A 128 8.10 12.26 -5.40
CA SER A 128 7.41 12.93 -6.51
C SER A 128 7.08 14.40 -6.23
N GLY A 129 7.35 14.90 -5.01
CA GLY A 129 7.18 16.33 -4.69
C GLY A 129 5.72 16.82 -4.81
N LEU A 130 4.75 15.91 -4.89
CA LEU A 130 3.33 16.25 -4.84
C LEU A 130 2.94 16.50 -3.39
N SER A 131 3.25 17.73 -2.99
CA SER A 131 2.64 18.50 -1.90
C SER A 131 1.20 18.09 -1.60
N LEU A 132 1.01 17.21 -0.63
CA LEU A 132 -0.19 17.17 0.22
C LEU A 132 0.23 17.06 1.68
N CYS A 133 1.14 17.94 2.10
CA CYS A 133 1.12 18.46 3.46
C CYS A 133 -0.01 19.50 3.51
N ASN A 134 -1.26 19.04 3.61
CA ASN A 134 -2.38 19.91 3.98
C ASN A 134 -2.78 19.55 5.41
N GLY A 135 -2.50 20.49 6.32
CA GLY A 135 -3.24 20.72 7.57
C GLY A 135 -3.12 19.67 8.65
#